data_AF-A0A7V8A479-F1
#
_entry.id   AF-A0A7V8A479-F1
#
_cell.length_a   1.000
_cell.length_b   1.000
_cell.length_c   1.000
_cell.angle_alpha   90.00
_cell.angle_beta   90.00
_cell.angle_gamma   90.00
#
_symmetry.space_group_name_H-M   'P 1'
#
loop_
_entity.id
_entity.type
_entity.pdbx_description
1 polymer ?
#
loop_
_entity_poly.entity_id
_entity_poly.type
_entity_poly.pdbx_seq_one_letter_code
_entity_poly.pdbx_strand_id
1 'polypeptide(L)'
;MLNRKILVTSALPYANGPIHLGHLVEYIQTDIWVRFQKQRGNTCYYVCADDTHGTPIMLRADKEGIAPEALIAKVWDQHYADFCEFGVAFDNYHSTHSDENKVLASLVYTRLRDAGHISSRTITQAFAQNVARRINMAMVAKCAERLIHRPI
;
A
#
# COMPACT_ATOMS: atom_id res chain seq x y z
N MET A 1 -14.67 -30.46 17.51
CA MET A 1 -14.84 -29.42 16.47
C MET A 1 -13.60 -29.43 15.58
N LEU A 2 -13.75 -29.27 14.26
CA LEU A 2 -12.60 -29.18 13.35
C LEU A 2 -11.87 -27.84 13.57
N ASN A 3 -10.59 -27.90 13.90
CA ASN A 3 -9.74 -26.72 14.05
C ASN A 3 -9.33 -26.21 12.66
N ARG A 4 -9.85 -25.05 12.23
CA ARG A 4 -9.58 -24.47 10.90
C ARG A 4 -8.26 -23.71 10.92
N LYS A 5 -7.57 -23.72 9.77
CA LYS A 5 -6.46 -22.80 9.48
C LYS A 5 -6.99 -21.65 8.62
N ILE A 6 -6.85 -20.43 9.09
CA ILE A 6 -7.45 -19.23 8.48
C ILE A 6 -6.36 -18.17 8.32
N LEU A 7 -6.25 -17.60 7.13
CA LEU A 7 -5.46 -16.41 6.85
C LEU A 7 -6.44 -15.25 6.64
N VAL A 8 -6.23 -14.16 7.36
CA VAL A 8 -7.06 -12.95 7.30
C VAL A 8 -6.16 -11.78 6.93
N THR A 9 -6.68 -10.92 6.06
CA THR A 9 -6.01 -9.69 5.61
C THR A 9 -7.01 -8.54 5.64
N SER A 10 -6.51 -7.35 5.92
CA SER A 10 -7.19 -6.09 5.61
C SER A 10 -6.58 -5.50 4.34
N ALA A 11 -7.19 -4.44 3.80
CA ALA A 11 -6.55 -3.66 2.76
C ALA A 11 -5.22 -3.11 3.29
N LEU A 12 -4.25 -2.94 2.39
CA LEU A 12 -2.95 -2.38 2.74
C LEU A 12 -3.08 -0.86 2.79
N PRO A 13 -2.80 -0.17 3.92
CA PRO A 13 -2.91 1.27 3.96
C PRO A 13 -1.80 1.90 3.13
N TYR A 14 -2.16 2.92 2.37
CA TYR A 14 -1.24 3.56 1.44
C TYR A 14 -0.27 4.49 2.18
N ALA A 15 1.04 4.32 1.98
CA ALA A 15 2.12 5.02 2.70
C ALA A 15 2.34 6.47 2.25
N ASN A 16 1.25 7.21 2.01
CA ASN A 16 1.26 8.60 1.57
C ASN A 16 0.50 9.54 2.53
N GLY A 17 -0.13 9.03 3.58
CA GLY A 17 -0.83 9.83 4.59
C GLY A 17 -1.16 9.01 5.83
N PRO A 18 -1.57 9.66 6.93
CA PRO A 18 -1.86 8.98 8.20
C PRO A 18 -3.13 8.13 8.15
N ILE A 19 -3.27 7.22 9.12
CA ILE A 19 -4.51 6.48 9.38
C ILE A 19 -5.61 7.45 9.83
N HIS A 20 -6.85 7.15 9.44
CA HIS A 20 -8.03 7.96 9.79
C HIS A 20 -9.20 7.05 10.14
N LEU A 21 -10.30 7.59 10.68
CA LEU A 21 -11.44 6.78 11.16
C LEU A 21 -12.00 5.80 10.11
N GLY A 22 -12.06 6.20 8.83
CA GLY A 22 -12.49 5.31 7.76
C GLY A 22 -11.65 4.04 7.62
N HIS A 23 -10.32 4.14 7.83
CA HIS A 23 -9.44 2.98 7.88
C HIS A 23 -9.81 2.13 9.10
N LEU A 24 -9.89 2.73 10.28
CA LEU A 24 -10.10 2.01 11.54
C LEU A 24 -11.39 1.17 11.56
N VAL A 25 -12.45 1.58 10.86
CA VAL A 25 -13.66 0.77 10.71
C VAL A 25 -13.33 -0.62 10.15
N GLU A 26 -12.50 -0.70 9.12
CA GLU A 26 -12.08 -1.96 8.50
C GLU A 26 -11.22 -2.81 9.44
N TYR A 27 -10.17 -2.21 10.02
CA TYR A 27 -9.21 -2.96 10.84
C TYR A 27 -9.81 -3.44 12.15
N ILE A 28 -10.63 -2.64 12.82
CA ILE A 28 -11.29 -3.02 14.08
C ILE A 28 -12.31 -4.13 13.83
N GLN A 29 -13.13 -4.02 12.79
CA GLN A 29 -14.09 -5.07 12.44
C GLN A 29 -13.37 -6.40 12.16
N THR A 30 -12.28 -6.34 11.41
CA THR A 30 -11.48 -7.52 11.06
C THR A 30 -10.82 -8.12 12.29
N ASP A 31 -10.25 -7.30 13.16
CA ASP A 31 -9.63 -7.72 14.41
C ASP A 31 -10.62 -8.42 15.36
N ILE A 32 -11.83 -7.87 15.53
CA ILE A 32 -12.90 -8.50 16.31
C ILE A 32 -13.20 -9.91 15.78
N TRP A 33 -13.31 -10.06 14.45
CA TRP A 33 -13.57 -11.35 13.83
C TRP A 33 -12.41 -12.33 14.04
N VAL A 34 -11.16 -11.88 13.89
CA VAL A 34 -9.95 -12.69 14.14
C VAL A 34 -9.93 -13.19 15.58
N ARG A 35 -10.19 -12.30 16.54
CA ARG A 35 -10.25 -12.65 17.97
C ARG A 35 -11.32 -13.70 18.24
N PHE A 36 -12.51 -13.51 17.68
CA PHE A 36 -13.57 -14.51 17.76
C PHE A 36 -13.10 -15.87 17.23
N GLN A 37 -12.46 -15.92 16.06
CA GLN A 37 -11.97 -17.18 15.50
C GLN A 37 -10.91 -17.86 16.36
N LYS A 38 -9.96 -17.09 16.90
CA LYS A 38 -8.94 -17.59 17.84
C LYS A 38 -9.62 -18.15 19.11
N GLN A 39 -10.62 -17.47 19.67
CA GLN A 39 -11.41 -17.95 20.83
C GLN A 39 -12.22 -19.21 20.53
N ARG A 40 -12.68 -19.41 19.29
CA ARG A 40 -13.33 -20.67 18.86
C ARG A 40 -12.36 -21.84 18.70
N GLY A 41 -11.07 -21.62 18.96
CA GLY A 41 -10.02 -22.63 18.87
C GLY A 41 -9.45 -22.81 17.46
N ASN A 42 -9.75 -21.92 16.51
CA ASN A 42 -9.16 -21.95 15.18
C ASN A 42 -7.73 -21.40 15.18
N THR A 43 -6.84 -21.96 14.35
CA THR A 43 -5.57 -21.31 14.00
C THR A 43 -5.85 -20.20 13.00
N CYS A 44 -5.78 -18.95 13.45
CA CYS A 44 -6.04 -17.77 12.63
C CYS A 44 -4.80 -16.88 12.59
N TYR A 45 -4.33 -16.51 11.40
CA TYR A 45 -3.25 -15.56 11.18
C TYR A 45 -3.82 -14.29 10.56
N TYR A 46 -3.65 -13.15 11.21
CA TYR A 46 -4.04 -11.84 10.72
C TYR A 46 -2.81 -11.08 10.27
N VAL A 47 -2.70 -10.83 8.96
CA VAL A 47 -1.53 -10.18 8.37
C VAL A 47 -1.94 -8.93 7.61
N CYS A 48 -1.09 -7.91 7.67
CA CYS A 48 -1.24 -6.69 6.89
C CYS A 48 0.15 -6.13 6.54
N ALA A 49 0.19 -5.07 5.75
CA ALA A 49 1.40 -4.37 5.35
C ALA A 49 1.06 -2.99 4.81
N ASP A 50 2.00 -2.06 4.84
CA ASP A 50 1.84 -0.80 4.11
C ASP A 50 1.97 -1.02 2.58
N ASP A 51 1.12 -0.35 1.81
CA ASP A 51 1.30 -0.16 0.36
C ASP A 51 2.22 1.04 0.11
N THR A 52 3.42 0.74 -0.38
CA THR A 52 4.59 1.65 -0.37
C THR A 52 5.08 2.02 -1.76
N HIS A 53 4.39 1.56 -2.81
CA HIS A 53 4.77 1.85 -4.19
C HIS A 53 3.78 2.81 -4.84
N GLY A 54 4.29 3.71 -5.67
CA GLY A 54 3.44 4.58 -6.46
C GLY A 54 4.00 5.98 -6.64
N THR A 55 3.51 6.66 -7.67
CA THR A 55 3.93 8.02 -7.99
C THR A 55 3.66 9.04 -6.89
N PRO A 56 2.51 9.01 -6.17
CA PRO A 56 2.29 9.92 -5.06
C PRO A 56 3.36 9.88 -3.97
N ILE A 57 3.85 8.69 -3.59
CA ILE A 57 4.89 8.51 -2.56
C ILE A 57 6.20 9.14 -3.02
N MET A 58 6.64 8.83 -4.25
CA MET A 58 7.81 9.44 -4.87
C MET A 58 7.72 10.98 -4.91
N LEU A 59 6.59 11.53 -5.34
CA LEU A 59 6.39 12.99 -5.39
C LEU A 59 6.37 13.64 -4.00
N ARG A 60 5.91 12.92 -2.98
CA ARG A 60 5.92 13.39 -1.60
C ARG A 60 7.35 13.40 -1.04
N ALA A 61 8.08 12.32 -1.25
CA ALA A 61 9.50 12.22 -0.88
C ALA A 61 10.33 13.34 -1.55
N ASP A 62 10.14 13.55 -2.87
CA ASP A 62 10.77 14.64 -3.63
C ASP A 62 10.44 16.03 -3.01
N LYS A 63 9.18 16.25 -2.59
CA LYS A 63 8.74 17.51 -1.96
C LYS A 63 9.34 17.70 -0.56
N GLU A 64 9.50 16.62 0.20
CA GLU A 64 10.09 16.63 1.54
C GLU A 64 11.63 16.63 1.50
N GLY A 65 12.24 16.44 0.33
CA GLY A 65 13.70 16.41 0.15
C GLY A 65 14.35 15.17 0.78
N ILE A 66 13.61 14.06 0.89
CA ILE A 66 14.06 12.81 1.50
C ILE A 66 13.96 11.65 0.51
N ALA A 67 14.68 10.56 0.79
CA ALA A 67 14.54 9.33 0.04
C ALA A 67 13.13 8.72 0.25
N PRO A 68 12.51 8.09 -0.78
CA PRO A 68 11.23 7.40 -0.63
C PRO A 68 11.25 6.34 0.48
N GLU A 69 12.36 5.63 0.65
CA GLU A 69 12.57 4.61 1.68
C GLU A 69 12.48 5.21 3.09
N ALA A 70 13.04 6.41 3.28
CA ALA A 70 12.94 7.14 4.55
C ALA A 70 11.51 7.61 4.84
N LEU A 71 10.78 8.02 3.80
CA LEU A 71 9.38 8.41 3.92
C LEU A 71 8.51 7.22 4.35
N ILE A 72 8.61 6.08 3.65
CA ILE A 72 7.77 4.91 3.94
C ILE A 72 8.11 4.29 5.30
N ALA A 73 9.38 4.31 5.72
CA ALA A 73 9.77 3.84 7.06
C ALA A 73 9.11 4.68 8.16
N LYS A 74 9.16 6.02 8.02
CA LYS A 74 8.50 6.92 8.97
C LYS A 74 6.99 6.72 9.02
N VAL A 75 6.34 6.54 7.86
CA VAL A 75 4.89 6.34 7.80
C VAL A 75 4.50 4.99 8.38
N TRP A 76 5.30 3.95 8.14
CA TRP A 76 5.09 2.63 8.71
C TRP A 76 5.09 2.67 10.24
N ASP A 77 6.06 3.36 10.86
CA ASP A 77 6.12 3.52 12.31
C ASP A 77 4.86 4.21 12.86
N GLN A 78 4.37 5.23 12.15
CA GLN A 78 3.14 5.96 12.52
C GLN A 78 1.90 5.06 12.43
N HIS A 79 1.72 4.37 11.30
CA HIS A 79 0.60 3.46 11.10
C HIS A 79 0.59 2.35 12.15
N TYR A 80 1.74 1.72 12.37
CA TYR A 80 1.84 0.63 13.33
C TYR A 80 1.55 1.09 14.76
N ALA A 81 2.04 2.27 15.15
CA ALA A 81 1.72 2.86 16.45
C ALA A 81 0.21 3.12 16.60
N ASP A 82 -0.43 3.75 15.61
CA ASP A 82 -1.87 4.02 15.62
C ASP A 82 -2.67 2.70 15.76
N PHE A 83 -2.36 1.68 14.97
CA PHE A 83 -3.04 0.38 15.07
C PHE A 83 -2.87 -0.29 16.44
N CYS A 84 -1.67 -0.21 17.02
CA CYS A 84 -1.41 -0.73 18.36
C CYS A 84 -2.22 0.01 19.43
N GLU A 85 -2.34 1.34 19.33
CA GLU A 85 -3.10 2.15 20.29
C GLU A 85 -4.61 1.85 20.24
N PHE A 86 -5.15 1.54 19.05
CA PHE A 86 -6.52 1.06 18.89
C PHE A 86 -6.70 -0.44 19.22
N GLY A 87 -5.65 -1.14 19.62
CA GLY A 87 -5.70 -2.55 20.02
C GLY A 87 -5.83 -3.53 18.86
N VAL A 88 -5.57 -3.10 17.62
CA VAL A 88 -5.53 -3.99 16.45
C VAL A 88 -4.28 -4.86 16.54
N ALA A 89 -4.45 -6.18 16.53
CA ALA A 89 -3.36 -7.12 16.78
C ALA A 89 -3.08 -7.99 15.56
N PHE A 90 -2.12 -7.55 14.73
CA PHE A 90 -1.60 -8.35 13.63
C PHE A 90 -0.62 -9.42 14.13
N ASP A 91 -0.67 -10.61 13.53
CA ASP A 91 0.36 -11.63 13.69
C ASP A 91 1.62 -11.29 12.86
N ASN A 92 1.46 -10.52 11.78
CA ASN A 92 2.56 -9.90 11.03
C ASN A 92 2.09 -8.60 10.36
N TYR A 93 2.81 -7.51 10.58
CA TYR A 93 2.62 -6.23 9.89
C TYR A 93 3.89 -5.91 9.10
N HIS A 94 3.79 -5.82 7.77
CA HIS A 94 4.97 -5.77 6.90
C HIS A 94 4.93 -4.57 5.92
N SER A 95 5.63 -4.68 4.80
CA SER A 95 5.69 -3.67 3.74
C SER A 95 5.66 -4.37 2.38
N THR A 96 5.02 -3.73 1.41
CA THR A 96 5.09 -4.13 0.00
C THR A 96 6.48 -3.88 -0.61
N HIS A 97 7.27 -2.94 -0.08
CA HIS A 97 8.68 -2.73 -0.43
C HIS A 97 9.56 -3.69 0.38
N SER A 98 9.49 -4.97 0.02
CA SER A 98 10.27 -6.07 0.62
C SER A 98 10.83 -6.99 -0.46
N ASP A 99 11.90 -7.72 -0.12
CA ASP A 99 12.51 -8.69 -1.03
C ASP A 99 11.56 -9.85 -1.34
N GLU A 100 10.79 -10.30 -0.34
CA GLU A 100 9.78 -11.33 -0.47
C GLU A 100 8.72 -10.94 -1.50
N ASN A 101 8.15 -9.74 -1.37
CA ASN A 101 7.13 -9.28 -2.29
C ASN A 101 7.70 -9.03 -3.69
N LYS A 102 8.93 -8.52 -3.81
CA LYS A 102 9.62 -8.36 -5.10
C LYS A 102 9.77 -9.70 -5.82
N VAL A 103 10.20 -10.74 -5.13
CA VAL A 103 10.34 -12.09 -5.69
C VAL A 103 8.98 -12.65 -6.10
N LEU A 104 7.97 -12.57 -5.21
CA LEU A 104 6.64 -13.12 -5.47
C LEU A 104 5.90 -12.39 -6.60
N ALA A 105 5.92 -11.07 -6.63
CA ALA A 105 5.32 -10.28 -7.70
C ALA A 105 5.99 -10.57 -9.05
N SER A 106 7.32 -10.67 -9.08
CA SER A 106 8.07 -11.03 -10.29
C SER A 106 7.74 -12.44 -10.78
N LEU A 107 7.56 -13.39 -9.85
CA LEU A 107 7.16 -14.76 -10.14
C LEU A 107 5.76 -14.81 -10.75
N VAL A 108 4.79 -14.10 -10.17
CA VAL A 108 3.41 -14.03 -10.70
C VAL A 108 3.41 -13.44 -12.10
N TYR A 109 4.09 -12.30 -12.31
CA TYR A 109 4.22 -11.68 -13.63
C TYR A 109 4.81 -12.64 -14.66
N THR A 110 5.91 -13.31 -14.31
CA THR A 110 6.61 -14.23 -15.20
C THR A 110 5.72 -15.41 -15.60
N ARG A 111 5.01 -16.02 -14.64
CA ARG A 111 4.06 -17.10 -14.91
C ARG A 111 2.91 -16.67 -15.82
N LEU A 112 2.35 -15.48 -15.61
CA LEU A 112 1.29 -14.94 -16.46
C LEU A 112 1.78 -14.67 -17.88
N ARG A 113 2.99 -14.12 -18.02
CA ARG A 113 3.64 -13.88 -19.32
C ARG A 113 3.86 -15.18 -20.07
N ASP A 114 4.46 -16.16 -19.41
CA ASP A 114 4.84 -17.44 -20.03
C ASP A 114 3.61 -18.29 -20.40
N ALA A 115 2.50 -18.12 -19.68
CA ALA A 115 1.20 -18.70 -20.01
C ALA A 115 0.43 -17.94 -21.13
N GLY A 116 1.00 -16.86 -21.69
CA GLY A 116 0.37 -16.08 -22.76
C GLY A 116 -0.74 -15.12 -22.29
N HIS A 117 -0.82 -14.83 -20.98
CA HIS A 117 -1.83 -13.94 -20.41
C HIS A 117 -1.41 -12.46 -20.38
N ILE A 118 -0.22 -12.11 -20.88
CA ILE A 118 0.28 -10.74 -20.95
C ILE A 118 0.37 -10.30 -22.41
N SER A 119 -0.35 -9.23 -22.77
CA SER A 119 -0.26 -8.59 -24.09
C SER A 119 0.50 -7.27 -24.02
N SER A 120 1.37 -7.01 -25.00
CA SER A 120 2.02 -5.71 -25.16
C SER A 120 1.24 -4.83 -26.13
N ARG A 121 1.12 -3.53 -25.82
CA ARG A 121 0.47 -2.54 -26.68
C ARG A 121 1.23 -1.22 -26.59
N THR A 122 1.38 -0.54 -27.73
CA THR A 122 1.89 0.83 -27.75
C THR A 122 0.78 1.78 -27.32
N ILE A 123 1.09 2.69 -26.39
CA ILE A 123 0.16 3.71 -25.89
C ILE A 123 0.78 5.10 -26.01
N THR A 124 -0.06 6.12 -26.17
CA THR A 124 0.35 7.52 -26.06
C THR A 124 0.23 7.95 -24.61
N GLN A 125 1.30 8.52 -24.06
CA GLN A 125 1.33 9.02 -22.68
C GLN A 125 2.03 10.39 -22.63
N ALA A 126 1.58 11.26 -21.72
CA ALA A 126 2.22 12.54 -21.48
C ALA A 126 3.64 12.37 -20.92
N PHE A 127 4.56 13.24 -21.35
CA PHE A 127 5.97 13.19 -20.98
C PHE A 127 6.50 14.60 -20.71
N ALA A 128 7.14 14.79 -19.56
CA ALA A 128 7.79 16.04 -19.18
C ALA A 128 9.28 15.97 -19.56
N GLN A 129 9.69 16.78 -20.54
CA GLN A 129 11.07 16.77 -21.05
C GLN A 129 12.08 17.30 -20.02
N ASN A 130 11.72 18.34 -19.27
CA ASN A 130 12.59 19.01 -18.29
C ASN A 130 13.02 18.11 -17.13
N VAL A 131 12.25 17.06 -16.82
CA VAL A 131 12.55 16.07 -15.77
C VAL A 131 12.64 14.65 -16.31
N ALA A 132 12.66 14.49 -17.64
CA ALA A 132 12.73 13.22 -18.36
C ALA A 132 11.80 12.12 -17.81
N ARG A 133 10.54 12.47 -17.49
CA ARG A 133 9.60 11.57 -16.78
C ARG A 133 8.23 11.53 -17.45
N ARG A 134 7.64 10.33 -17.49
CA ARG A 134 6.23 10.15 -17.90
C ARG A 134 5.30 10.71 -16.82
N ILE A 135 4.29 11.45 -17.27
CA ILE A 135 3.25 12.02 -16.42
C ILE A 135 2.09 11.02 -16.35
N ASN A 136 1.65 10.71 -15.13
CA ASN A 136 0.42 9.96 -14.91
C ASN A 136 -0.72 10.89 -14.45
N MET A 137 -1.94 10.36 -14.38
CA MET A 137 -3.11 11.16 -14.00
C MET A 137 -2.97 11.83 -12.62
N ALA A 138 -2.31 11.18 -11.65
CA ALA A 138 -2.04 11.77 -10.35
C ALA A 138 -1.17 13.05 -10.44
N MET A 139 -0.18 13.05 -11.34
CA MET A 139 0.62 14.24 -11.64
C MET A 139 -0.19 15.32 -12.37
N VAL A 140 -1.03 14.94 -13.33
CA VAL A 140 -1.89 15.89 -14.08
C VAL A 140 -2.83 16.63 -13.13
N ALA A 141 -3.51 15.92 -12.24
CA ALA A 141 -4.42 16.52 -11.26
C ALA A 141 -3.71 17.57 -10.39
N LYS A 142 -2.49 17.26 -9.92
CA LYS A 142 -1.69 18.17 -9.09
C LYS A 142 -1.20 19.41 -9.86
N CYS A 143 -0.91 19.27 -11.14
CA CYS A 143 -0.61 20.42 -12.02
C CYS A 143 -1.85 21.30 -12.24
N ALA A 144 -3.03 20.71 -12.44
CA ALA A 144 -4.27 21.45 -12.60
C ALA A 144 -4.62 22.28 -11.35
N GLU A 145 -4.50 21.71 -10.15
CA GLU A 145 -4.68 22.44 -8.89
C GLU A 145 -3.76 23.67 -8.79
N ARG A 146 -2.48 23.53 -9.15
CA ARG A 146 -1.53 24.65 -9.14
C ARG A 146 -1.88 25.75 -10.14
N LEU A 147 -2.46 25.42 -11.28
CA LEU A 147 -2.86 26.39 -12.30
C LEU A 147 -4.09 27.19 -11.86
N ILE A 148 -5.04 26.55 -11.15
CA ILE A 148 -6.23 27.22 -10.62
C ILE A 148 -5.88 28.24 -9.52
N HIS A 149 -4.81 27.98 -8.76
CA HIS A 149 -4.38 28.85 -7.66
C HIS A 149 -3.27 29.84 -8.01
N ARG A 150 -2.93 30.04 -9.30
CA ARG A 150 -1.99 31.10 -9.69
C ARG A 150 -2.67 32.47 -9.62
N PRO A 151 -2.07 33.48 -8.95
CA PRO A 151 -2.53 34.86 -9.10
C PRO A 151 -2.41 35.28 -10.57
N ILE A 152 -3.43 36.00 -11.05
CA ILE A 152 -3.53 36.55 -12.41
C ILE A 152 -2.41 37.57 -12.63
#